data_AF-A0AA42AY93-F1
#
_entry.id   AF-A0AA42AY93-F1
#
_cell.length_a   1.000
_cell.length_b   1.000
_cell.length_c   1.000
_cell.angle_alpha   90.00
_cell.angle_beta   90.00
_cell.angle_gamma   90.00
#
_symmetry.space_group_name_H-M   'P 1'
#
loop_
_entity.id
_entity.type
_entity.pdbx_description
1 polymer ?
#
loop_
_entity_poly.entity_id
_entity_poly.type
_entity_poly.pdbx_seq_one_letter_code
_entity_poly.pdbx_strand_id
1 'polypeptide(L)' 'VMLDTVGPELQVVNKSEKTIALKAESSVVLTPDQDKEATSEVLPINYDGLAK' A
#
# COMPACT_ATOMS: atom_id res chain seq x y z
N VAL A 1 -22.57 -24.34 -7.71
CA VAL A 1 -22.26 -23.20 -6.81
C VAL A 1 -20.76 -23.07 -6.78
N MET A 2 -20.21 -21.89 -7.07
CA MET A 2 -18.78 -21.62 -7.00
C MET A 2 -18.45 -21.03 -5.62
N LEU A 3 -17.36 -21.47 -5.00
CA LEU A 3 -16.78 -20.84 -3.82
C LEU A 3 -15.60 -20.00 -4.31
N ASP A 4 -15.71 -18.69 -4.14
CA ASP A 4 -14.67 -17.72 -4.50
C ASP A 4 -14.19 -17.03 -3.22
N THR A 5 -12.88 -17.09 -2.98
CA THR A 5 -12.25 -16.54 -1.77
C THR A 5 -11.18 -15.56 -2.19
N VAL A 6 -11.20 -14.36 -1.60
CA VAL A 6 -10.16 -13.35 -1.84
C VAL A 6 -8.79 -13.82 -1.37
N GLY A 7 -8.72 -14.51 -0.22
CA GLY A 7 -7.45 -14.92 0.38
C GLY A 7 -6.68 -13.74 1.01
N PRO A 8 -5.52 -14.00 1.64
CA PRO A 8 -4.66 -12.96 2.20
C PRO A 8 -3.83 -12.27 1.11
N GLU A 9 -3.77 -10.95 1.14
CA GLU A 9 -3.03 -10.13 0.17
C GLU A 9 -2.31 -8.96 0.85
N LEU A 10 -1.16 -8.59 0.30
CA LEU A 10 -0.47 -7.33 0.62
C LEU A 10 -0.95 -6.25 -0.36
N GLN A 11 -1.48 -5.15 0.17
CA GLN A 11 -2.05 -4.07 -0.62
C GLN A 11 -1.55 -2.70 -0.13
N VAL A 12 -1.36 -1.78 -1.07
CA VAL A 12 -1.13 -0.36 -0.79
C VAL A 12 -2.48 0.31 -0.52
N VAL A 13 -2.58 1.05 0.58
CA VAL A 13 -3.80 1.73 1.02
C VAL A 13 -3.75 3.19 0.57
N ASN A 14 -4.33 3.49 -0.58
CA ASN A 14 -4.47 4.85 -1.09
C ASN A 14 -5.89 5.39 -0.89
N LYS A 15 -6.14 5.99 0.29
CA LYS A 15 -7.45 6.56 0.65
C LYS A 15 -7.85 7.78 -0.19
N SER A 16 -6.89 8.45 -0.82
CA SER A 16 -7.17 9.63 -1.65
C SER A 16 -7.76 9.29 -3.02
N GLU A 17 -7.64 8.01 -3.44
CA GLU A 17 -8.00 7.49 -4.77
C GLU A 17 -7.32 8.21 -5.95
N LYS A 18 -6.34 9.07 -5.68
CA LYS A 18 -5.60 9.80 -6.71
C LYS A 18 -4.46 8.96 -7.26
N THR A 19 -4.17 9.14 -8.54
CA THR A 19 -2.97 8.55 -9.16
C THR A 19 -1.72 9.17 -8.55
N ILE A 20 -0.76 8.31 -8.17
CA ILE A 20 0.54 8.72 -7.63
C ILE A 20 1.60 8.40 -8.69
N ALA A 21 2.21 9.43 -9.26
CA ALA A 21 3.31 9.26 -10.20
C ALA A 21 4.61 8.96 -9.43
N LEU A 22 5.22 7.81 -9.72
CA LEU A 22 6.52 7.44 -9.15
C LEU A 22 7.65 7.84 -10.09
N LYS A 23 8.78 8.22 -9.52
CA LYS A 23 9.99 8.59 -10.27
C LYS A 23 10.98 7.43 -10.24
N ALA A 24 11.55 7.08 -11.39
CA ALA A 24 12.63 6.10 -11.46
C ALA A 24 13.82 6.51 -10.56
N GLU A 25 14.51 5.52 -9.99
CA GLU A 25 15.65 5.70 -9.08
C GLU A 25 15.34 6.47 -7.78
N SER A 26 14.06 6.74 -7.48
CA SER A 26 13.65 7.30 -6.19
C SER A 26 13.35 6.19 -5.18
N SER A 27 13.54 6.49 -3.90
CA SER A 27 13.18 5.59 -2.81
C SER A 27 11.79 5.94 -2.28
N VAL A 28 11.02 4.90 -1.95
CA VAL A 28 9.67 5.01 -1.38
C VAL A 28 9.64 4.26 -0.06
N VAL A 29 9.03 4.86 0.96
CA VAL A 29 8.85 4.23 2.27
C VAL A 29 7.51 3.51 2.31
N LEU A 30 7.54 2.20 2.51
CA LEU A 30 6.34 1.43 2.85
C LEU A 30 6.09 1.51 4.35
N THR A 31 4.88 1.85 4.77
CA THR A 31 4.55 2.02 6.19
C THR A 31 3.24 1.32 6.55
N PRO A 32 3.15 0.62 7.69
CA PRO A 32 1.88 0.04 8.13
C PRO A 32 0.90 1.08 8.72
N ASP A 33 1.34 2.33 8.85
CA ASP A 33 0.54 3.45 9.32
C ASP A 33 -0.45 3.89 8.24
N GLN A 34 -1.68 3.37 8.30
CA GLN A 34 -2.76 3.64 7.35
C GLN A 34 -3.41 5.03 7.53
N ASP A 35 -3.05 5.78 8.58
CA ASP A 35 -3.58 7.14 8.77
C ASP A 35 -2.80 8.17 7.94
N LYS A 36 -1.63 7.79 7.41
CA LYS A 36 -0.88 8.60 6.45
C LYS A 36 -1.55 8.61 5.08
N GLU A 37 -1.48 9.76 4.42
CA GLU A 37 -1.88 9.87 3.02
C GLU A 37 -0.81 9.23 2.12
N ALA A 38 -1.25 8.53 1.07
CA ALA A 38 -0.35 7.92 0.10
C ALA A 38 0.23 8.99 -0.84
N THR A 39 1.56 9.04 -0.94
CA THR A 39 2.31 9.97 -1.77
C THR A 39 3.41 9.24 -2.56
N SER A 40 4.15 9.96 -3.41
CA SER A 40 5.30 9.40 -4.12
C SER A 40 6.49 9.06 -3.21
N GLU A 41 6.46 9.45 -1.95
CA GLU A 41 7.53 9.21 -0.97
C GLU A 41 7.12 8.19 0.10
N VAL A 42 5.83 8.11 0.43
CA VAL A 42 5.29 7.23 1.48
C VAL A 42 4.05 6.51 0.98
N LEU A 43 4.05 5.19 1.06
CA LEU A 43 2.91 4.35 0.70
C LEU A 43 2.46 3.52 1.92
N PRO A 44 1.27 3.81 2.48
CA PRO A 44 0.66 2.98 3.51
C PRO A 44 0.33 1.57 2.98
N ILE A 45 0.49 0.54 3.80
CA ILE A 45 0.19 -0.86 3.47
C ILE A 45 -0.74 -1.52 4.49
N ASN A 46 -1.46 -2.56 4.06
CA ASN A 46 -2.40 -3.31 4.91
C ASN A 46 -1.74 -4.38 5.81
N TYR A 47 -0.42 -4.38 5.97
CA TYR A 47 0.33 -5.41 6.68
C TYR A 47 1.44 -4.84 7.56
N ASP A 48 1.39 -5.11 8.86
CA ASP A 48 2.34 -4.63 9.88
C ASP A 48 3.63 -5.47 9.98
N GLY A 49 3.63 -6.67 9.39
CA GLY A 49 4.74 -7.62 9.49
C GLY A 49 5.84 -7.45 8.44
N LEU A 50 5.74 -6.48 7.52
CA LEU A 50 6.68 -6.39 6.39
C LEU A 50 8.13 -6.12 6.82
N ALA A 51 8.33 -5.36 7.90
CA ALA A 51 9.64 -4.95 8.39
C ALA A 51 10.08 -5.69 9.67
N LYS A 52 9.40 -6.78 10.03
CA LYS A 52 9.76 -7.63 11.18
C LYS A 52 10.85 -8.64 10.83
#